data_AF-A0A534WPZ4-F1
#
_entry.id   AF-A0A534WPZ4-F1
#
_cell.length_a   1.000
_cell.length_b   1.000
_cell.length_c   1.000
_cell.angle_alpha   90.00
_cell.angle_beta   90.00
_cell.angle_gamma   90.00
#
_symmetry.space_group_name_H-M   'P 1'
#
loop_
_entity.id
_entity.type
_entity.pdbx_description
1 polymer ?
#
loop_
_entity_poly.entity_id
_entity_poly.type
_entity_poly.pdbx_seq_one_letter_code
_entity_poly.pdbx_strand_id
1 'polypeptide(L)'
;MLLALLLAAAPSPLLADPDLAEAMGRIDPRPGAWVEYLVRAPGRDDLRVRATVLPAATGGRHWIELITASADGIVSASRLLLRADELFPRSVERMYLMLAGQQPIEVPMDRIELPQARIHARPPVAHLGTRRVRVPAGTFAAEAMRIAGTRVWRTATVPLWGLVKARSSRQSMELVSFGTSGGHSVFPPGWDQGKGSDSARQ
;
A
#
# COMPACT_ATOMS: atom_id res chain seq x y z
N MET A 1 -4.77 7.86 -22.82
CA MET A 1 -3.49 7.16 -22.52
C MET A 1 -3.04 7.24 -21.07
N LEU A 2 -3.20 8.37 -20.36
CA LEU A 2 -2.78 8.51 -18.94
C LEU A 2 -3.42 7.46 -18.00
N LEU A 3 -4.71 7.14 -18.21
CA LEU A 3 -5.45 6.14 -17.42
C LEU A 3 -4.86 4.73 -17.53
N ALA A 4 -4.37 4.35 -18.72
CA ALA A 4 -3.74 3.05 -18.95
C ALA A 4 -2.36 2.94 -18.28
N LEU A 5 -1.62 4.05 -18.21
CA LEU A 5 -0.34 4.14 -17.48
C LEU A 5 -0.55 4.10 -15.96
N LEU A 6 -1.61 4.74 -15.45
CA LEU A 6 -2.03 4.63 -14.04
C LEU A 6 -2.41 3.20 -13.64
N LEU A 7 -3.08 2.45 -14.53
CA LEU A 7 -3.43 1.04 -14.34
C LEU A 7 -2.21 0.10 -14.40
N ALA A 8 -1.20 0.42 -15.22
CA ALA A 8 0.04 -0.35 -15.32
C ALA A 8 1.00 -0.08 -14.14
N ALA A 9 0.95 1.11 -13.56
CA ALA A 9 1.75 1.54 -12.40
C ALA A 9 1.03 1.32 -11.06
N ALA A 10 -0.19 0.75 -11.08
CA ALA A 10 -0.99 0.54 -9.90
C ALA A 10 -0.25 -0.36 -8.89
N PRO A 11 -0.34 -0.08 -7.58
CA PRO A 11 0.16 -0.99 -6.57
C PRO A 11 -0.44 -2.36 -6.82
N SER A 12 0.37 -3.41 -6.60
CA SER A 12 0.02 -4.81 -6.86
C SER A 12 -1.45 -5.09 -6.56
N PRO A 13 -2.21 -5.76 -7.45
CA PRO A 13 -3.68 -5.74 -7.41
C PRO A 13 -4.30 -6.34 -6.15
N LEU A 14 -3.51 -7.01 -5.29
CA LEU A 14 -3.93 -7.37 -3.93
C LEU A 14 -4.09 -6.15 -3.01
N LEU A 15 -3.20 -5.15 -3.07
CA LEU A 15 -3.32 -3.93 -2.26
C LEU A 15 -4.32 -2.93 -2.87
N ALA A 16 -4.63 -3.07 -4.15
CA ALA A 16 -5.64 -2.26 -4.85
C ALA A 16 -7.04 -2.91 -4.87
N ASP A 17 -7.21 -4.10 -4.29
CA ASP A 17 -8.51 -4.75 -4.16
C ASP A 17 -9.28 -4.10 -2.99
N PRO A 18 -10.39 -3.39 -3.27
CA PRO A 18 -11.12 -2.65 -2.24
C PRO A 18 -11.77 -3.58 -1.20
N ASP A 19 -12.18 -4.79 -1.59
CA ASP A 19 -12.76 -5.76 -0.65
C ASP A 19 -11.66 -6.30 0.28
N LEU A 20 -10.46 -6.51 -0.25
CA LEU A 20 -9.31 -6.91 0.58
C LEU A 20 -8.90 -5.79 1.53
N ALA A 21 -8.83 -4.54 1.05
CA ALA A 21 -8.50 -3.38 1.87
C ALA A 21 -9.50 -3.18 3.02
N GLU A 22 -10.80 -3.25 2.74
CA GLU A 22 -11.85 -3.13 3.75
C GLU A 22 -11.76 -4.24 4.81
N ALA A 23 -11.53 -5.48 4.38
CA ALA A 23 -11.43 -6.62 5.29
C ALA A 23 -10.14 -6.62 6.12
N MET A 24 -9.02 -6.11 5.58
CA MET A 24 -7.76 -5.96 6.33
C MET A 24 -7.90 -4.90 7.43
N GLY A 25 -8.81 -3.94 7.27
CA GLY A 25 -9.09 -2.90 8.24
C GLY A 25 -8.07 -1.76 8.19
N ARG A 26 -8.07 -0.93 9.24
CA ARG A 26 -7.14 0.20 9.37
C ARG A 26 -5.71 -0.29 9.54
N ILE A 27 -4.76 0.48 9.01
CA ILE A 27 -3.35 0.28 9.33
C ILE A 27 -3.03 0.78 10.73
N ASP A 28 -1.92 0.31 11.28
CA ASP A 28 -1.22 0.93 12.41
C ASP A 28 -0.13 1.89 11.87
N PRO A 29 -0.40 3.21 11.75
CA PRO A 29 0.50 4.16 11.11
C PRO A 29 1.59 4.62 12.09
N ARG A 30 2.61 3.79 12.28
CA ARG A 30 3.80 4.16 13.09
C ARG A 30 4.83 4.86 12.20
N PRO A 31 5.13 6.16 12.38
CA PRO A 31 6.11 6.86 11.56
C PRO A 31 7.46 6.15 11.49
N GLY A 32 8.00 6.04 10.29
CA GLY A 32 9.24 5.33 10.00
C GLY A 32 9.10 3.81 9.90
N ALA A 33 7.94 3.23 10.24
CA ALA A 33 7.70 1.80 10.02
C ALA A 33 7.59 1.50 8.52
N TRP A 34 8.05 0.33 8.11
CA TRP A 34 8.04 -0.10 6.72
C TRP A 34 7.95 -1.62 6.59
N VAL A 35 7.46 -2.06 5.44
CA VAL A 35 7.39 -3.46 5.02
C VAL A 35 7.84 -3.57 3.57
N GLU A 36 8.47 -4.67 3.21
CA GLU A 36 8.78 -5.04 1.84
C GLU A 36 8.22 -6.42 1.53
N TYR A 37 7.55 -6.53 0.39
CA TYR A 37 6.94 -7.74 -0.11
C TYR A 37 7.54 -8.14 -1.45
N LEU A 38 7.62 -9.45 -1.67
CA LEU A 38 7.81 -10.02 -2.99
C LEU A 38 6.44 -10.43 -3.53
N VAL A 39 6.10 -9.90 -4.70
CA VAL A 39 4.86 -10.16 -5.41
C VAL A 39 5.19 -10.98 -6.65
N ARG A 40 4.48 -12.10 -6.80
CA ARG A 40 4.61 -12.99 -7.95
C ARG A 40 3.26 -13.20 -8.61
N ALA A 41 3.20 -13.07 -9.92
CA ALA A 41 2.01 -13.34 -10.73
C ALA A 41 2.40 -14.21 -11.93
N PRO A 42 1.57 -15.19 -12.35
CA PRO A 42 1.87 -16.02 -13.50
C PRO A 42 2.09 -15.18 -14.78
N GLY A 43 3.16 -15.48 -15.52
CA GLY A 43 3.48 -14.79 -16.77
C GLY A 43 3.96 -13.34 -16.61
N ARG A 44 4.35 -12.93 -15.40
CA ARG A 44 4.93 -11.61 -15.11
C ARG A 44 6.22 -11.77 -14.31
N ASP A 45 7.09 -10.78 -14.42
CA ASP A 45 8.28 -10.68 -13.59
C ASP A 45 7.92 -10.47 -12.13
N ASP A 46 8.79 -10.97 -11.25
CA ASP A 46 8.69 -10.75 -9.81
C ASP A 46 8.86 -9.25 -9.50
N LEU A 47 7.96 -8.72 -8.66
CA LEU A 47 7.99 -7.33 -8.23
C LEU A 47 8.26 -7.24 -6.73
N ARG A 48 9.07 -6.28 -6.30
CA ARG A 48 9.16 -5.87 -4.91
C ARG A 48 8.25 -4.69 -4.66
N VAL A 49 7.45 -4.77 -3.60
CA VAL A 49 6.59 -3.68 -3.15
C VAL A 49 6.99 -3.30 -1.75
N ARG A 50 7.47 -2.08 -1.56
CA ARG A 50 7.76 -1.51 -0.25
C ARG A 50 6.70 -0.50 0.13
N ALA A 51 6.16 -0.61 1.34
CA ALA A 51 5.30 0.41 1.93
C ALA A 51 6.00 1.01 3.16
N THR A 52 6.03 2.34 3.25
CA THR A 52 6.67 3.09 4.32
C THR A 52 5.70 4.12 4.89
N VAL A 53 5.54 4.16 6.21
CA VAL A 53 4.84 5.25 6.90
C VAL A 53 5.83 6.39 7.06
N LEU A 54 5.55 7.53 6.44
CA LEU A 54 6.35 8.74 6.56
C LEU A 54 5.96 9.52 7.85
N PRO A 55 6.74 10.54 8.26
CA PRO A 55 6.38 11.39 9.39
C PRO A 55 4.93 11.89 9.31
N ALA A 56 4.29 11.97 10.48
CA ALA A 56 2.88 12.29 10.61
C ALA A 56 2.55 13.64 9.94
N ALA A 57 1.42 13.69 9.23
CA ALA A 57 0.84 14.94 8.79
C ALA A 57 0.00 15.54 9.93
N THR A 58 -0.26 16.84 9.87
CA THR A 58 -1.08 17.52 10.89
C THR A 58 -2.51 16.98 10.90
N GLY A 59 -3.20 17.03 12.05
CA GLY A 59 -4.64 16.71 12.12
C GLY A 59 -4.98 15.22 11.97
N GLY A 60 -4.14 14.32 12.48
CA GLY A 60 -4.40 12.88 12.48
C GLY A 60 -4.23 12.19 11.12
N ARG A 61 -3.66 12.89 10.14
CA ARG A 61 -3.35 12.32 8.82
C ARG A 61 -1.97 11.67 8.82
N HIS A 62 -1.77 10.71 7.93
CA HIS A 62 -0.48 10.07 7.77
C HIS A 62 -0.15 9.88 6.30
N TRP A 63 1.12 10.08 5.97
CA TRP A 63 1.66 9.81 4.66
C TRP A 63 2.12 8.35 4.58
N ILE A 64 1.67 7.65 3.54
CA ILE A 64 2.23 6.35 3.15
C ILE A 64 2.92 6.52 1.81
N GLU A 65 4.13 5.98 1.70
CA GLU A 65 4.82 5.83 0.43
C GLU A 65 4.85 4.37 0.02
N LEU A 66 4.44 4.09 -1.21
CA LEU A 66 4.49 2.78 -1.85
C LEU A 66 5.51 2.84 -2.98
N ILE A 67 6.44 1.89 -3.00
CA ILE A 67 7.48 1.79 -4.03
C ILE A 67 7.33 0.42 -4.67
N THR A 68 7.23 0.39 -6.00
CA THR A 68 7.26 -0.85 -6.77
C THR A 68 8.57 -0.89 -7.55
N ALA A 69 9.31 -1.99 -7.43
CA ALA A 69 10.56 -2.23 -8.13
C ALA A 69 10.56 -3.59 -8.81
N SER A 70 11.19 -3.66 -9.99
CA SER A 70 11.56 -4.91 -10.66
C SER A 70 13.04 -5.23 -10.41
N ALA A 71 13.58 -6.24 -11.09
CA ALA A 71 15.01 -6.51 -11.09
C ALA A 71 15.84 -5.33 -11.63
N ASP A 72 15.26 -4.52 -12.53
CA ASP A 72 15.94 -3.40 -13.21
C ASP A 72 15.89 -2.08 -12.41
N GLY A 73 15.20 -2.08 -11.27
CA GLY A 73 15.09 -0.91 -10.39
C GLY A 73 13.66 -0.47 -10.13
N ILE A 74 13.49 0.77 -9.65
CA ILE A 74 12.18 1.34 -9.33
C ILE A 74 11.36 1.50 -10.61
N VAL A 75 10.18 0.88 -10.63
CA VAL A 75 9.19 1.01 -11.70
C VAL A 75 8.31 2.22 -11.42
N SER A 76 7.85 2.36 -10.18
CA SER A 76 7.01 3.47 -9.74
C SER A 76 7.14 3.70 -8.24
N ALA A 77 6.83 4.92 -7.81
CA ALA A 77 6.56 5.25 -6.43
C ALA A 77 5.29 6.09 -6.35
N SER A 78 4.47 5.85 -5.32
CA SER A 78 3.30 6.66 -5.03
C SER A 78 3.32 7.10 -3.58
N ARG A 79 3.00 8.36 -3.33
CA ARG A 79 2.85 8.91 -1.99
C ARG A 79 1.39 9.29 -1.76
N LEU A 80 0.80 8.76 -0.70
CA LEU A 80 -0.62 8.85 -0.37
C LEU A 80 -0.83 9.55 0.97
N LEU A 81 -1.63 10.62 1.00
CA LEU A 81 -2.10 11.23 2.24
C LEU A 81 -3.38 10.54 2.65
N LEU A 82 -3.38 9.90 3.81
CA LEU A 82 -4.53 9.17 4.31
C LEU A 82 -5.16 9.86 5.53
N ARG A 83 -6.49 9.93 5.54
CA ARG A 83 -7.29 10.18 6.75
C ARG A 83 -7.26 8.97 7.68
N ALA A 84 -7.25 9.21 9.00
CA ALA A 84 -7.24 8.15 10.00
C ALA A 84 -8.62 7.52 10.27
N ASP A 85 -9.71 8.22 10.00
CA ASP A 85 -11.07 7.79 10.31
C ASP A 85 -11.71 6.90 9.22
N GLU A 86 -11.19 6.92 8.01
CA GLU A 86 -11.69 6.15 6.87
C GLU A 86 -10.81 4.94 6.52
N LEU A 87 -11.39 3.99 5.77
CA LEU A 87 -10.67 2.83 5.22
C LEU A 87 -10.16 3.14 3.81
N PHE A 88 -9.02 2.55 3.46
CA PHE A 88 -8.51 2.58 2.08
C PHE A 88 -9.50 1.87 1.13
N PRO A 89 -9.72 2.36 -0.11
CA PRO A 89 -9.09 3.53 -0.73
C PRO A 89 -9.77 4.87 -0.42
N ARG A 90 -10.90 4.91 0.30
CA ARG A 90 -11.66 6.14 0.56
C ARG A 90 -10.90 7.17 1.39
N SER A 91 -9.99 6.70 2.25
CA SER A 91 -9.15 7.57 3.08
C SER A 91 -8.13 8.41 2.31
N VAL A 92 -7.91 8.18 1.01
CA VAL A 92 -6.90 8.89 0.22
C VAL A 92 -7.38 10.31 -0.10
N GLU A 93 -6.74 11.32 0.51
CA GLU A 93 -7.03 12.74 0.24
C GLU A 93 -6.17 13.30 -0.90
N ARG A 94 -4.90 12.87 -0.95
CA ARG A 94 -3.93 13.34 -1.93
C ARG A 94 -3.07 12.18 -2.38
N MET A 95 -2.75 12.16 -3.66
CA MET A 95 -1.88 11.16 -4.26
C MET A 95 -0.86 11.84 -5.16
N TYR A 96 0.38 11.40 -5.01
CA TYR A 96 1.47 11.74 -5.91
C TYR A 96 2.00 10.48 -6.55
N LEU A 97 2.33 10.55 -7.83
CA LEU A 97 2.85 9.44 -8.60
C LEU A 97 4.17 9.83 -9.25
N MET A 98 5.17 8.97 -9.11
CA MET A 98 6.46 9.07 -9.78
C MET A 98 6.67 7.77 -10.56
N LEU A 99 6.90 7.89 -11.86
CA LEU A 99 7.31 6.77 -12.72
C LEU A 99 8.82 6.82 -12.94
N ALA A 100 9.42 5.67 -13.26
CA ALA A 100 10.84 5.60 -13.59
C ALA A 100 11.25 6.67 -14.62
N GLY A 101 12.27 7.47 -14.28
CA GLY A 101 12.78 8.53 -15.14
C GLY A 101 11.90 9.77 -15.29
N GLN A 102 10.80 9.87 -14.53
CA GLN A 102 9.88 11.02 -14.58
C GLN A 102 9.89 11.81 -13.27
N GLN A 103 9.57 13.10 -13.37
CA GLN A 103 9.29 13.91 -12.18
C GLN A 103 7.96 13.48 -11.54
N PRO A 104 7.86 13.53 -10.21
CA PRO A 104 6.59 13.29 -9.54
C PRO A 104 5.49 14.24 -10.03
N ILE A 105 4.26 13.72 -10.12
CA ILE A 105 3.06 14.50 -10.45
C ILE A 105 2.01 14.36 -9.35
N GLU A 106 1.27 15.44 -9.09
CA GLU A 106 0.05 15.38 -8.29
C GLU A 106 -1.10 14.85 -9.13
N VAL A 107 -1.78 13.87 -8.56
CA VAL A 107 -2.91 13.21 -9.17
C VAL A 107 -4.18 13.96 -8.75
N PRO A 108 -4.98 14.49 -9.70
CA PRO A 108 -6.22 15.21 -9.39
C PRO A 108 -7.30 14.23 -8.92
N MET A 109 -7.39 14.04 -7.60
CA MET A 109 -8.28 13.05 -6.98
C MET A 109 -9.76 13.30 -7.27
N ASP A 110 -10.15 14.55 -7.52
CA ASP A 110 -11.50 14.96 -7.96
C ASP A 110 -11.90 14.41 -9.33
N ARG A 111 -10.91 14.00 -10.14
CA ARG A 111 -11.10 13.47 -11.50
C ARG A 111 -10.90 11.96 -11.59
N ILE A 112 -10.61 11.29 -10.48
CA ILE A 112 -10.41 9.84 -10.43
C ILE A 112 -11.62 9.19 -9.78
N GLU A 113 -12.30 8.35 -10.56
CA GLU A 113 -13.20 7.35 -9.99
C GLU A 113 -12.37 6.26 -9.33
N LEU A 114 -12.17 6.37 -8.02
CA LEU A 114 -11.57 5.30 -7.24
C LEU A 114 -12.53 4.09 -7.25
N PRO A 115 -12.01 2.86 -7.41
CA PRO A 115 -12.81 1.65 -7.26
C PRO A 115 -13.53 1.68 -5.92
N GLN A 116 -14.85 1.81 -5.96
CA GLN A 116 -15.65 1.76 -4.74
C GLN A 116 -15.75 0.29 -4.31
N ALA A 117 -15.47 0.01 -3.03
CA ALA A 117 -15.88 -1.25 -2.41
C ALA A 117 -17.38 -1.44 -2.65
N ARG A 118 -17.80 -2.66 -2.99
CA ARG A 118 -19.20 -2.93 -3.31
C ARG A 118 -20.05 -2.57 -2.09
N ILE A 119 -20.90 -1.57 -2.23
CA ILE A 119 -21.62 -0.86 -1.15
C ILE A 119 -22.59 -1.76 -0.35
N HIS A 120 -22.71 -3.06 -0.66
CA HIS A 120 -23.83 -3.87 -0.18
C HIS A 120 -23.52 -5.00 0.81
N ALA A 121 -22.26 -5.28 1.15
CA ALA A 121 -21.93 -6.06 2.34
C ALA A 121 -20.41 -6.04 2.55
N ARG A 122 -19.96 -5.86 3.80
CA ARG A 122 -18.57 -6.14 4.18
C ARG A 122 -18.20 -7.52 3.63
N PRO A 123 -17.08 -7.65 2.90
CA PRO A 123 -16.74 -8.91 2.25
C PRO A 123 -16.64 -10.04 3.29
N PRO A 124 -17.16 -11.24 2.99
CA PRO A 124 -17.15 -12.33 3.96
C PRO A 124 -15.72 -12.71 4.31
N VAL A 125 -15.42 -12.70 5.60
CA VAL A 125 -14.13 -13.12 6.17
C VAL A 125 -14.32 -14.47 6.84
N ALA A 126 -13.67 -15.50 6.32
CA ALA A 126 -13.61 -16.80 6.97
C ALA A 126 -12.28 -16.94 7.74
N HIS A 127 -12.37 -16.99 9.06
CA HIS A 127 -11.22 -17.22 9.93
C HIS A 127 -10.83 -18.71 9.91
N LEU A 128 -9.58 -19.03 9.60
CA LEU A 128 -9.06 -20.39 9.41
C LEU A 128 -8.13 -20.83 10.56
N GLY A 129 -8.06 -20.01 11.62
CA GLY A 129 -7.23 -20.18 12.80
C GLY A 129 -5.78 -19.75 12.61
N THR A 130 -5.02 -19.81 13.70
CA THR A 130 -3.59 -19.49 13.71
C THR A 130 -2.76 -20.59 13.06
N ARG A 131 -1.83 -20.21 12.18
CA ARG A 131 -0.93 -21.11 11.46
C ARG A 131 0.51 -20.62 11.57
N ARG A 132 1.45 -21.56 11.53
CA ARG A 132 2.87 -21.24 11.38
C ARG A 132 3.17 -21.05 9.89
N VAL A 133 3.67 -19.87 9.52
CA VAL A 133 3.93 -19.49 8.13
C VAL A 133 5.40 -19.12 7.98
N ARG A 134 6.07 -19.74 7.01
CA ARG A 134 7.46 -19.40 6.62
C ARG A 134 7.42 -18.54 5.35
N VAL A 135 8.15 -17.43 5.39
CA VAL A 135 8.36 -16.45 4.31
C VAL A 135 9.83 -16.00 4.34
N PRO A 136 10.34 -15.25 3.34
CA PRO A 136 11.73 -14.80 3.38
C PRO A 136 12.10 -13.96 4.63
N ALA A 137 11.16 -13.18 5.16
CA ALA A 137 11.36 -12.42 6.40
C ALA A 137 11.45 -13.27 7.68
N GLY A 138 11.20 -14.58 7.61
CA GLY A 138 11.26 -15.49 8.76
C GLY A 138 10.02 -16.37 8.93
N THR A 139 9.82 -16.87 10.14
CA THR A 139 8.69 -17.73 10.49
C THR A 139 7.79 -17.05 11.52
N PHE A 140 6.49 -17.01 11.24
CA PHE A 140 5.50 -16.29 12.05
C PHE A 140 4.36 -17.22 12.49
N ALA A 141 3.85 -17.03 13.70
CA ALA A 141 2.51 -17.49 14.06
C ALA A 141 1.51 -16.42 13.59
N ALA A 142 0.71 -16.74 12.58
CA ALA A 142 -0.15 -15.76 11.91
C ALA A 142 -1.60 -16.28 11.84
N GLU A 143 -2.56 -15.40 12.07
CA GLU A 143 -3.97 -15.67 11.84
C GLU A 143 -4.21 -15.83 10.33
N ALA A 144 -4.71 -17.01 9.93
CA ALA A 144 -5.07 -17.28 8.55
C ALA A 144 -6.55 -16.92 8.32
N MET A 145 -6.82 -16.16 7.28
CA MET A 145 -8.17 -15.77 6.86
C MET A 145 -8.37 -16.04 5.36
N ARG A 146 -9.62 -16.19 4.95
CA ARG A 146 -10.02 -16.11 3.54
C ARG A 146 -10.98 -14.94 3.36
N ILE A 147 -10.65 -14.05 2.45
CA ILE A 147 -11.33 -12.78 2.18
C ILE A 147 -11.53 -12.72 0.66
N ALA A 148 -12.79 -12.69 0.19
CA ALA A 148 -13.12 -12.58 -1.24
C ALA A 148 -12.32 -13.55 -2.17
N GLY A 149 -12.05 -14.78 -1.70
CA GLY A 149 -11.26 -15.78 -2.44
C GLY A 149 -9.74 -15.69 -2.27
N THR A 150 -9.23 -14.64 -1.63
CA THR A 150 -7.81 -14.48 -1.27
C THR A 150 -7.55 -15.06 0.11
N ARG A 151 -6.51 -15.88 0.26
CA ARG A 151 -6.00 -16.30 1.57
C ARG A 151 -4.99 -15.29 2.08
N VAL A 152 -5.13 -14.88 3.33
CA VAL A 152 -4.34 -13.85 4.00
C VAL A 152 -3.82 -14.39 5.31
N TRP A 153 -2.56 -14.07 5.64
CA TRP A 153 -1.96 -14.41 6.92
C TRP A 153 -1.45 -13.14 7.61
N ARG A 154 -1.93 -12.88 8.82
CA ARG A 154 -1.62 -11.65 9.56
C ARG A 154 -1.09 -11.91 10.97
N THR A 155 -0.25 -10.99 11.44
CA THR A 155 0.27 -10.96 12.82
C THR A 155 0.46 -9.50 13.24
N ALA A 156 0.24 -9.21 14.52
CA ALA A 156 0.46 -7.87 15.09
C ALA A 156 1.95 -7.47 15.18
N THR A 157 2.87 -8.43 15.00
CA THR A 157 4.31 -8.16 15.02
C THR A 157 4.84 -7.47 13.75
N VAL A 158 4.09 -7.55 12.65
CA VAL A 158 4.41 -6.86 11.39
C VAL A 158 3.66 -5.53 11.38
N PRO A 159 4.26 -4.40 10.98
CA PRO A 159 3.60 -3.10 10.97
C PRO A 159 2.53 -3.00 9.86
N LEU A 160 1.89 -1.83 9.76
CA LEU A 160 0.83 -1.53 8.79
C LEU A 160 -0.38 -2.45 8.99
N TRP A 161 -0.69 -3.31 8.01
CA TRP A 161 -1.79 -4.27 8.09
C TRP A 161 -1.41 -5.56 8.83
N GLY A 162 -0.16 -5.71 9.29
CA GLY A 162 0.31 -6.96 9.90
C GLY A 162 0.46 -8.11 8.91
N LEU A 163 0.54 -7.80 7.62
CA LEU A 163 0.46 -8.78 6.54
C LEU A 163 1.78 -9.54 6.38
N VAL A 164 1.73 -10.86 6.57
CA VAL A 164 2.88 -11.77 6.39
C VAL A 164 2.87 -12.38 5.00
N LYS A 165 1.68 -12.77 4.53
CA LYS A 165 1.49 -13.44 3.25
C LYS A 165 0.08 -13.22 2.73
N ALA A 166 -0.08 -13.14 1.41
CA ALA A 166 -1.36 -13.22 0.73
C ALA A 166 -1.25 -14.12 -0.51
N ARG A 167 -2.33 -14.83 -0.85
CA ARG A 167 -2.38 -15.70 -2.04
C ARG A 167 -3.79 -15.75 -2.61
N SER A 168 -3.92 -15.40 -3.88
CA SER A 168 -5.11 -15.60 -4.70
C SER A 168 -4.81 -16.56 -5.84
N SER A 169 -5.76 -16.76 -6.76
CA SER A 169 -5.53 -17.48 -8.02
C SER A 169 -4.64 -16.72 -9.00
N ARG A 170 -4.56 -15.39 -8.87
CA ARG A 170 -3.87 -14.51 -9.80
C ARG A 170 -2.46 -14.15 -9.36
N GLN A 171 -2.19 -14.16 -8.05
CA GLN A 171 -0.88 -13.79 -7.53
C GLN A 171 -0.64 -14.24 -6.09
N SER A 172 0.62 -14.17 -5.68
CA SER A 172 1.06 -14.32 -4.29
C SER A 172 1.90 -13.13 -3.85
N MET A 173 1.83 -12.82 -2.56
CA MET A 173 2.64 -11.81 -1.90
C MET A 173 3.23 -12.40 -0.62
N GLU A 174 4.54 -12.27 -0.43
CA GLU A 174 5.26 -12.79 0.74
C GLU A 174 6.15 -11.71 1.36
N LEU A 175 6.12 -11.59 2.68
CA LEU A 175 6.96 -10.64 3.41
C LEU A 175 8.44 -10.99 3.25
N VAL A 176 9.21 -10.03 2.74
CA VAL A 176 10.66 -10.14 2.53
C VAL A 176 11.43 -9.55 3.69
N SER A 177 11.05 -8.35 4.12
CA SER A 177 11.64 -7.68 5.26
C SER A 177 10.67 -6.62 5.81
N PHE A 178 10.92 -6.17 7.04
CA PHE A 178 10.14 -5.11 7.67
C PHE A 178 10.96 -4.43 8.76
N GLY A 179 10.54 -3.24 9.16
CA GLY A 179 11.09 -2.52 10.29
C GLY A 179 10.04 -1.64 10.95
N THR A 180 10.19 -1.40 12.25
CA THR A 180 9.31 -0.49 13.01
C THR A 180 9.80 0.96 12.98
N SER A 181 10.97 1.22 12.38
CA SER A 181 11.59 2.54 12.21
C SER A 181 12.58 2.51 11.03
N GLY A 182 13.14 3.68 10.68
CA GLY A 182 14.19 3.83 9.66
C GLY A 182 13.69 3.88 8.21
N GLY A 183 12.38 3.79 7.99
CA GLY A 183 11.77 4.05 6.69
C GLY A 183 11.93 5.52 6.29
N HIS A 184 12.28 5.74 5.02
CA HIS A 184 12.50 7.07 4.44
C HIS A 184 11.81 7.15 3.08
N SER A 185 11.63 8.40 2.61
CA SER A 185 11.08 8.72 1.31
C SER A 185 12.10 8.51 0.20
N VAL A 186 11.65 8.02 -0.96
CA VAL A 186 12.39 8.02 -2.23
C VAL A 186 12.06 9.19 -3.15
N PHE A 187 11.02 9.96 -2.85
CA PHE A 187 10.75 11.18 -3.60
C PHE A 187 11.86 12.22 -3.33
N PRO A 188 12.29 12.99 -4.35
CA PRO A 188 13.38 13.96 -4.23
C PRO A 188 13.09 15.01 -3.15
N PRO A 189 14.04 15.38 -2.26
CA PRO A 189 13.80 16.43 -1.27
C PRO A 189 13.32 17.74 -1.90
N GLY A 190 12.30 18.36 -1.30
CA GLY A 190 11.77 19.65 -1.74
C GLY A 190 10.87 19.63 -2.98
N TRP A 191 10.58 18.45 -3.55
CA TRP A 191 9.71 18.32 -4.72
C TRP A 191 8.25 18.75 -4.45
N ASP A 192 7.79 18.60 -3.22
CA ASP A 192 6.45 18.96 -2.72
C ASP A 192 6.38 20.36 -2.12
N GLN A 193 7.46 21.16 -2.24
CA GLN A 193 7.44 22.59 -1.95
C GLN A 193 6.61 23.29 -3.03
N GLY A 194 5.29 23.19 -2.87
CA GLY A 194 4.31 23.75 -3.77
C GLY A 194 4.54 25.25 -4.02
N LYS A 195 4.28 25.63 -5.26
CA LYS A 195 4.10 27.01 -5.71
C LYS A 195 3.14 27.77 -4.78
N GLY A 196 3.64 28.80 -4.10
CA GLY A 196 3.05 30.13 -3.93
C GLY A 196 1.59 30.36 -3.45
N SER A 197 0.74 29.36 -3.20
CA SER A 197 -0.66 29.61 -2.80
C SER A 197 -0.92 29.47 -1.29
N ASP A 198 -0.03 28.86 -0.52
CA ASP A 198 -0.19 28.74 0.95
C ASP A 198 0.37 29.94 1.73
N SER A 199 0.93 30.95 1.05
CA SER A 199 1.46 32.17 1.67
C SER A 199 0.44 33.33 1.74
N ALA A 200 -0.78 33.14 1.22
CA ALA A 200 -1.79 34.19 1.17
C ALA A 200 -2.99 33.85 2.04
N ARG A 201 -2.78 33.76 3.36
CA ARG A 201 -3.78 33.90 4.45
C ARG A 201 -3.05 33.83 5.79
N GLN A 202 -2.29 34.87 6.09
CA GLN A 202 -2.06 35.35 7.45
C GLN A 202 -2.54 36.79 7.51
#